data_AF-A0A536H214-F1
#
_entry.id   AF-A0A536H214-F1
#
_cell.length_a   1.000
_cell.length_b   1.000
_cell.length_c   1.000
_cell.angle_alpha   90.00
_cell.angle_beta   90.00
_cell.angle_gamma   90.00
#
_symmetry.space_group_name_H-M   'P 1'
#
loop_
_entity.id
_entity.type
_entity.pdbx_description
1 polymer ?
#
loop_
_entity_poly.entity_id
_entity_poly.type
_entity_poly.pdbx_seq_one_letter_code
_entity_poly.pdbx_strand_id
1 'polypeptide(L)'
;MATPSAIQELVNEKLATFERLQPEFEACFHFVQLVHGQQRFNKFPLVNAVRYLHSLWVCECKDRLLSIYRNIERYEGRYCLELLLRWQEGETADVVDFLNRKLDMLPFADLTRQISEALKSHKDDGLARRLIDGRGVLLNRGMNLMQALDGIFSLPEEKLISEVQLACAQYGHHPSQIERQLKEIDSQLYAYLPSRILAQRNIEVMNKMGVRVMSKPSDQPGERSWRVLEPTVPPGPFAEYVVEGYVELTSPNHNNITGLRFVDFPERSDTGTM
;
A
#
# COMPACT_ATOMS: atom_id res chain seq x y z
N MET A 1 -21.07 -14.39 19.58
CA MET A 1 -20.11 -15.39 19.08
C MET A 1 -20.78 -16.14 17.94
N ALA A 2 -20.22 -16.09 16.72
CA ALA A 2 -20.78 -16.81 15.58
C ALA A 2 -20.53 -18.31 15.72
N THR A 3 -21.47 -19.14 15.27
CA THR A 3 -21.29 -20.60 15.24
C THR A 3 -20.25 -20.99 14.19
N PRO A 4 -19.54 -22.13 14.34
CA PRO A 4 -18.57 -22.59 13.34
C PRO A 4 -19.15 -22.68 11.91
N SER A 5 -20.43 -23.01 11.76
CA SER A 5 -21.15 -23.01 10.47
C SER A 5 -21.24 -21.61 9.86
N ALA A 6 -21.65 -20.62 10.64
CA ALA A 6 -21.79 -19.23 10.18
C ALA A 6 -20.45 -18.60 9.79
N ILE A 7 -19.36 -18.96 10.48
CA ILE A 7 -18.01 -18.52 10.10
C ILE A 7 -17.61 -19.11 8.75
N GLN A 8 -17.86 -20.40 8.53
CA GLN A 8 -17.54 -21.05 7.26
C GLN A 8 -18.37 -20.50 6.09
N GLU A 9 -19.66 -20.24 6.32
CA GLU A 9 -20.55 -19.58 5.34
C GLU A 9 -20.02 -18.21 4.94
N LEU A 10 -19.63 -17.37 5.91
CA LEU A 10 -19.04 -16.05 5.65
C LEU A 10 -17.71 -16.14 4.90
N VAL A 11 -16.86 -17.13 5.21
CA VAL A 11 -15.61 -17.37 4.46
C VAL A 11 -15.91 -17.71 3.01
N ASN A 12 -16.90 -18.57 2.75
CA ASN A 12 -17.30 -18.95 1.40
C ASN A 12 -17.88 -17.75 0.63
N GLU A 13 -18.69 -16.92 1.29
CA GLU A 13 -19.26 -15.71 0.70
C GLU A 13 -18.18 -14.68 0.32
N LYS A 14 -17.19 -14.47 1.20
CA LYS A 14 -16.01 -13.62 0.92
C LYS A 14 -15.23 -14.12 -0.30
N LEU A 15 -14.97 -15.42 -0.39
CA LEU A 15 -14.26 -16.02 -1.52
C LEU A 15 -15.05 -15.87 -2.82
N ALA A 16 -16.33 -16.21 -2.83
CA ALA A 16 -17.19 -16.09 -4.01
C ALA A 16 -17.32 -14.63 -4.48
N THR A 17 -17.36 -13.68 -3.54
CA THR A 17 -17.38 -12.25 -3.85
C THR A 17 -16.04 -11.79 -4.43
N PHE A 18 -14.93 -12.25 -3.85
CA PHE A 18 -13.60 -11.95 -4.38
C PHE A 18 -13.39 -12.54 -5.78
N GLU A 19 -13.86 -13.76 -6.06
CA GLU A 19 -13.77 -14.38 -7.39
C GLU A 19 -14.43 -13.52 -8.48
N ARG A 20 -15.56 -12.88 -8.16
CA ARG A 20 -16.23 -11.92 -9.06
C ARG A 20 -15.43 -10.63 -9.21
N LEU A 21 -14.82 -10.13 -8.14
CA LEU A 21 -14.01 -8.90 -8.13
C LEU A 21 -12.64 -9.10 -8.79
N GLN A 22 -12.11 -10.32 -8.83
CA GLN A 22 -10.72 -10.60 -9.15
C GLN A 22 -10.25 -10.01 -10.51
N PRO A 23 -10.99 -10.13 -11.64
CA PRO A 23 -10.54 -9.56 -12.90
C PRO A 23 -10.35 -8.03 -12.84
N GLU A 24 -11.27 -7.35 -12.16
CA GLU A 24 -11.22 -5.90 -11.96
C GLU A 24 -10.07 -5.53 -11.02
N PHE A 25 -9.87 -6.29 -9.94
CA PHE A 25 -8.72 -6.12 -9.05
C PHE A 25 -7.39 -6.25 -9.80
N GLU A 26 -7.21 -7.26 -10.65
CA GLU A 26 -5.95 -7.46 -11.38
C GLU A 26 -5.64 -6.26 -12.29
N ALA A 27 -6.65 -5.73 -12.99
CA ALA A 27 -6.52 -4.56 -13.85
C ALA A 27 -6.26 -3.26 -13.04
N CYS A 28 -6.97 -3.07 -11.93
CA CYS A 28 -6.83 -1.94 -11.04
C CYS A 28 -5.46 -1.92 -10.35
N PHE A 29 -5.01 -3.08 -9.85
CA PHE A 29 -3.72 -3.22 -9.20
C PHE A 29 -2.58 -2.88 -10.15
N HIS A 30 -2.62 -3.39 -11.39
CA HIS A 30 -1.63 -3.02 -12.41
C HIS A 30 -1.66 -1.53 -12.70
N PHE A 31 -2.85 -0.93 -12.85
CA PHE A 31 -2.98 0.49 -13.08
C PHE A 31 -2.40 1.33 -11.93
N VAL A 32 -2.65 0.96 -10.68
CA VAL A 32 -2.05 1.60 -9.50
C VAL A 32 -0.53 1.55 -9.56
N GLN A 33 0.06 0.41 -9.96
CA GLN A 33 1.52 0.31 -10.12
C GLN A 33 2.05 1.27 -11.19
N LEU A 34 1.34 1.43 -12.31
CA LEU A 34 1.70 2.40 -13.35
C LEU A 34 1.64 3.83 -12.81
N VAL A 35 0.53 4.22 -12.17
CA VAL A 35 0.39 5.55 -11.54
C VAL A 35 1.48 5.79 -10.50
N HIS A 36 1.83 4.76 -9.72
CA HIS A 36 2.88 4.78 -8.70
C HIS A 36 4.31 4.69 -9.27
N GLY A 37 4.47 4.78 -10.58
CA GLY A 37 5.74 5.14 -11.21
C GLY A 37 6.49 3.99 -11.87
N GLN A 38 5.88 2.81 -12.01
CA GLN A 38 6.44 1.75 -12.88
C GLN A 38 6.63 2.24 -14.32
N GLN A 39 5.81 3.20 -14.75
CA GLN A 39 5.97 3.91 -16.01
C GLN A 39 5.64 5.39 -15.83
N ARG A 40 6.25 6.23 -16.66
CA ARG A 40 5.86 7.63 -16.81
C ARG A 40 4.77 7.76 -17.87
N PHE A 41 3.68 8.43 -17.53
CA PHE A 41 2.66 8.79 -18.49
C PHE A 41 3.11 9.97 -19.35
N ASN A 42 2.77 9.93 -20.64
CA ASN A 42 2.94 11.08 -21.54
C ASN A 42 1.81 12.09 -21.35
N LYS A 43 0.60 11.59 -21.03
CA LYS A 43 -0.59 12.37 -20.70
C LYS A 43 -1.39 11.60 -19.65
N PHE A 44 -2.07 12.35 -18.78
CA PHE A 44 -2.95 11.80 -17.76
C PHE A 44 -4.36 12.39 -17.93
N PRO A 45 -5.22 11.81 -18.79
CA PRO A 45 -6.57 12.31 -18.98
C PRO A 45 -7.38 12.22 -17.68
N LEU A 46 -8.38 13.08 -17.52
CA LEU A 46 -9.22 13.14 -16.32
C LEU A 46 -9.86 11.78 -15.95
N VAL A 47 -10.28 10.99 -16.94
CA VAL A 47 -10.81 9.62 -16.72
C VAL A 47 -9.82 8.73 -15.95
N ASN A 48 -8.51 8.95 -16.11
CA ASN A 48 -7.49 8.21 -15.37
C ASN A 48 -7.41 8.64 -13.90
N ALA A 49 -7.82 9.86 -13.54
CA ALA A 49 -7.90 10.29 -12.15
C ALA A 49 -9.06 9.59 -11.44
N VAL A 50 -10.23 9.55 -12.09
CA VAL A 50 -11.37 8.75 -11.62
C VAL A 50 -11.00 7.27 -11.53
N ARG A 51 -10.38 6.70 -12.56
CA ARG A 51 -9.89 5.32 -12.57
C ARG A 51 -8.91 5.06 -11.43
N TYR A 52 -8.05 6.02 -11.09
CA TYR A 52 -7.09 5.87 -10.00
C TYR A 52 -7.79 5.76 -8.66
N LEU A 53 -8.74 6.65 -8.35
CA LEU A 53 -9.56 6.58 -7.14
C LEU A 53 -10.37 5.28 -7.07
N HIS A 54 -11.00 4.88 -8.17
CA HIS A 54 -11.68 3.58 -8.30
C HIS A 54 -10.73 2.40 -8.05
N SER A 55 -9.52 2.44 -8.61
CA SER A 55 -8.55 1.36 -8.45
C SER A 55 -8.08 1.20 -7.00
N LEU A 56 -7.96 2.31 -6.27
CA LEU A 56 -7.65 2.31 -4.84
C LEU A 56 -8.80 1.71 -4.01
N TRP A 57 -10.05 2.07 -4.34
CA TRP A 57 -11.25 1.43 -3.79
C TRP A 57 -11.25 -0.10 -3.99
N VAL A 58 -11.05 -0.56 -5.22
CA VAL A 58 -11.03 -1.99 -5.55
C VAL A 58 -9.91 -2.73 -4.80
N CYS A 59 -8.74 -2.11 -4.64
CA CYS A 59 -7.64 -2.69 -3.85
C CYS A 59 -8.03 -2.86 -2.37
N GLU A 60 -8.73 -1.88 -1.78
CA GLU A 60 -9.23 -2.01 -0.41
C GLU A 60 -10.30 -3.10 -0.28
N CYS A 61 -11.24 -3.19 -1.23
CA CYS A 61 -12.23 -4.27 -1.26
C CYS A 61 -11.57 -5.64 -1.25
N LYS A 62 -10.54 -5.83 -2.09
CA LYS A 62 -9.77 -7.07 -2.12
C LYS A 62 -9.10 -7.35 -0.77
N ASP A 63 -8.50 -6.36 -0.13
CA ASP A 63 -7.82 -6.55 1.16
C ASP A 63 -8.82 -6.93 2.25
N ARG A 64 -10.02 -6.34 2.26
CA ARG A 64 -11.09 -6.66 3.21
C ARG A 64 -11.75 -8.02 2.96
N LEU A 65 -12.00 -8.37 1.70
CA LEU A 65 -12.57 -9.68 1.34
C LEU A 65 -11.62 -10.82 1.71
N LEU A 66 -10.32 -10.66 1.41
CA LEU A 66 -9.29 -11.64 1.76
C LEU A 66 -8.74 -11.48 3.18
N SER A 67 -9.39 -10.65 4.00
CA SER A 67 -9.12 -10.45 5.42
C SER A 67 -7.65 -10.17 5.75
N ILE A 68 -7.05 -9.26 4.98
CA ILE A 68 -5.77 -8.66 5.34
C ILE A 68 -5.99 -7.77 6.56
N TYR A 69 -5.07 -7.84 7.50
CA TYR A 69 -5.19 -7.14 8.77
C TYR A 69 -5.28 -5.62 8.58
N ARG A 70 -6.23 -4.99 9.27
CA ARG A 70 -6.73 -3.62 9.04
C ARG A 70 -5.76 -2.49 9.37
N ASN A 71 -4.60 -2.79 9.97
CA ASN A 71 -3.61 -1.76 10.31
C ASN A 71 -2.88 -1.19 9.09
N ILE A 72 -3.28 -1.59 7.88
CA ILE A 72 -2.71 -1.18 6.61
C ILE A 72 -3.83 -0.46 5.84
N GLU A 73 -4.17 0.78 6.22
CA GLU A 73 -5.02 1.69 5.41
C GLU A 73 -4.28 2.19 4.16
N ARG A 74 -3.55 1.30 3.49
CA ARG A 74 -2.58 1.65 2.44
C ARG A 74 -3.23 2.30 1.23
N TYR A 75 -4.47 1.93 0.94
CA TYR A 75 -5.15 2.33 -0.29
C TYR A 75 -6.14 3.48 -0.08
N GLU A 76 -6.59 3.77 1.14
CA GLU A 76 -7.60 4.82 1.43
C GLU A 76 -8.84 4.72 0.52
N GLY A 77 -9.26 3.50 0.17
CA GLY A 77 -10.29 3.22 -0.82
C GLY A 77 -11.69 3.74 -0.42
N ARG A 78 -12.08 3.64 0.85
CA ARG A 78 -13.32 4.26 1.35
C ARG A 78 -13.29 5.77 1.13
N TYR A 79 -12.19 6.42 1.51
CA TYR A 79 -12.02 7.86 1.30
C TYR A 79 -12.06 8.20 -0.20
N CYS A 80 -11.49 7.35 -1.06
CA CYS A 80 -11.58 7.52 -2.51
C CYS A 80 -13.02 7.47 -3.03
N LEU A 81 -13.89 6.62 -2.48
CA LEU A 81 -15.32 6.66 -2.83
C LEU A 81 -15.99 7.96 -2.37
N GLU A 82 -15.70 8.42 -1.16
CA GLU A 82 -16.23 9.69 -0.63
C GLU A 82 -15.74 10.88 -1.48
N LEU A 83 -14.50 10.83 -1.97
CA LEU A 83 -13.98 11.79 -2.95
C LEU A 83 -14.75 11.73 -4.27
N LEU A 84 -14.98 10.54 -4.83
CA LEU A 84 -15.74 10.40 -6.09
C LEU A 84 -17.19 10.89 -5.97
N LEU A 85 -17.81 10.74 -4.80
CA LEU A 85 -19.15 11.27 -4.54
C LEU A 85 -19.14 12.79 -4.55
N ARG A 86 -18.31 13.41 -3.69
CA ARG A 86 -18.21 14.87 -3.56
C ARG A 86 -17.72 15.54 -4.84
N TRP A 87 -16.81 14.90 -5.57
CA TRP A 87 -16.31 15.43 -6.84
C TRP A 87 -17.41 15.50 -7.91
N GLN A 88 -18.34 14.54 -7.94
CA GLN A 88 -19.50 14.61 -8.84
C GLN A 88 -20.49 15.73 -8.48
N GLU A 89 -20.45 16.24 -7.25
CA GLU A 89 -21.29 17.32 -6.72
C GLU A 89 -20.66 18.71 -6.90
N GLY A 90 -19.41 18.79 -7.38
CA GLY A 90 -18.68 20.05 -7.57
C GLY A 90 -17.41 20.19 -6.74
N GLU A 91 -17.25 19.37 -5.70
CA GLU A 91 -16.16 19.52 -4.73
C GLU A 91 -14.84 18.93 -5.25
N THR A 92 -14.17 19.70 -6.09
CA THR A 92 -12.89 19.33 -6.71
C THR A 92 -11.71 19.50 -5.75
N ALA A 93 -11.81 20.40 -4.75
CA ALA A 93 -10.68 20.76 -3.91
C ALA A 93 -10.18 19.57 -3.07
N ASP A 94 -11.09 18.71 -2.61
CA ASP A 94 -10.74 17.52 -1.83
C ASP A 94 -9.92 16.50 -2.62
N VAL A 95 -10.18 16.38 -3.93
CA VAL A 95 -9.40 15.50 -4.81
C VAL A 95 -8.02 16.10 -5.08
N VAL A 96 -7.96 17.41 -5.26
CA VAL A 96 -6.70 18.14 -5.42
C VAL A 96 -5.85 18.01 -4.15
N ASP A 97 -6.43 18.19 -2.97
CA ASP A 97 -5.75 17.99 -1.68
C ASP A 97 -5.23 16.56 -1.55
N PHE A 98 -6.06 15.56 -1.87
CA PHE A 98 -5.65 14.16 -1.84
C PHE A 98 -4.44 13.89 -2.74
N LEU A 99 -4.44 14.40 -3.98
CA LEU A 99 -3.31 14.24 -4.89
C LEU A 99 -2.08 15.03 -4.43
N ASN A 100 -2.27 16.23 -3.88
CA ASN A 100 -1.19 17.07 -3.35
C ASN A 100 -0.50 16.42 -2.15
N ARG A 101 -1.25 15.87 -1.18
CA ARG A 101 -0.68 15.12 -0.06
C ARG A 101 0.18 13.95 -0.52
N LYS A 102 -0.21 13.27 -1.61
CA LYS A 102 0.57 12.16 -2.20
C LYS A 102 1.88 12.64 -2.85
N LEU A 103 1.96 13.90 -3.28
CA LEU A 103 3.17 14.54 -3.78
C LEU A 103 4.08 15.02 -2.64
N ASP A 104 3.51 15.64 -1.60
CA ASP A 104 4.26 16.18 -0.47
C ASP A 104 5.01 15.09 0.32
N MET A 105 4.47 13.87 0.33
CA MET A 105 5.07 12.73 1.02
C MET A 105 6.26 12.09 0.25
N LEU A 106 6.76 12.67 -0.84
CA LEU A 106 7.88 12.12 -1.62
C LEU A 106 9.25 12.47 -1.00
N PRO A 107 10.02 11.49 -0.46
CA PRO A 107 11.21 11.77 0.35
C PRO A 107 12.49 11.96 -0.49
N PHE A 108 12.46 12.83 -1.51
CA PHE A 108 13.60 12.95 -2.45
C PHE A 108 14.90 13.40 -1.78
N ALA A 109 14.82 14.31 -0.81
CA ALA A 109 15.99 14.79 -0.07
C ALA A 109 16.62 13.65 0.75
N ASP A 110 15.83 12.97 1.57
CA ASP A 110 16.30 11.88 2.42
C ASP A 110 16.83 10.71 1.59
N LEU A 111 16.13 10.34 0.52
CA LEU A 111 16.57 9.28 -0.39
C LEU A 111 17.90 9.62 -1.06
N THR A 112 18.12 10.88 -1.42
CA THR A 112 19.39 11.33 -2.01
C THR A 112 20.54 11.26 -1.00
N ARG A 113 20.28 11.55 0.28
CA ARG A 113 21.27 11.34 1.36
C ARG A 113 21.59 9.85 1.52
N GLN A 114 20.58 8.99 1.60
CA GLN A 114 20.76 7.53 1.72
C GLN A 114 21.54 6.93 0.54
N ILE A 115 21.28 7.38 -0.69
CA ILE A 115 22.07 6.96 -1.87
C ILE A 115 23.54 7.37 -1.72
N SER A 116 23.79 8.59 -1.26
CA SER A 116 25.15 9.11 -1.08
C SER A 116 25.92 8.34 0.00
N GLU A 117 25.24 7.95 1.07
CA GLU A 117 25.78 7.10 2.14
C GLU A 117 26.04 5.68 1.65
N ALA A 118 25.07 5.06 0.95
CA ALA A 118 25.21 3.72 0.39
C ALA A 118 26.39 3.63 -0.60
N LEU A 119 26.59 4.63 -1.44
CA LEU A 119 27.73 4.66 -2.38
C LEU A 119 29.10 4.76 -1.67
N LYS A 120 29.14 5.35 -0.47
CA LYS A 120 30.37 5.50 0.33
C LYS A 120 30.66 4.25 1.15
N SER A 121 29.64 3.68 1.80
CA SER A 121 29.79 2.65 2.84
C SER A 121 29.39 1.23 2.40
N HIS A 122 28.65 1.08 1.30
CA HIS A 122 28.01 -0.19 0.88
C HIS A 122 28.25 -0.48 -0.61
N LYS A 123 29.52 -0.63 -1.02
CA LYS A 123 29.89 -0.70 -2.44
C LYS A 123 29.39 -1.95 -3.19
N ASP A 124 29.14 -3.08 -2.50
CA ASP A 124 28.90 -4.38 -3.16
C ASP A 124 27.56 -5.07 -2.82
N ASP A 125 26.70 -4.51 -1.97
CA ASP A 125 25.42 -5.16 -1.56
C ASP A 125 24.21 -4.79 -2.46
N GLY A 126 24.46 -3.97 -3.49
CA GLY A 126 23.44 -3.49 -4.43
C GLY A 126 22.43 -2.50 -3.82
N LEU A 127 22.61 -2.03 -2.59
CA LEU A 127 21.70 -1.09 -1.93
C LEU A 127 21.60 0.22 -2.71
N ALA A 128 22.74 0.80 -3.09
CA ALA A 128 22.78 2.03 -3.87
C ALA A 128 21.99 1.92 -5.18
N ARG A 129 22.11 0.78 -5.88
CA ARG A 129 21.35 0.49 -7.10
C ARG A 129 19.84 0.45 -6.83
N ARG A 130 19.41 -0.30 -5.79
CA ARG A 130 17.98 -0.38 -5.41
C ARG A 130 17.40 0.99 -5.04
N LEU A 131 18.16 1.82 -4.32
CA LEU A 131 17.74 3.17 -3.94
C LEU A 131 17.65 4.10 -5.16
N ILE A 132 18.60 4.02 -6.10
CA ILE A 132 18.57 4.78 -7.36
C ILE A 132 17.36 4.38 -8.20
N ASP A 133 17.11 3.08 -8.35
CA ASP A 133 15.96 2.55 -9.09
C ASP A 133 14.65 3.00 -8.42
N GLY A 134 14.55 2.87 -7.09
CA GLY A 134 13.40 3.34 -6.31
C GLY A 134 13.16 4.85 -6.44
N ARG A 135 14.23 5.66 -6.49
CA ARG A 135 14.13 7.10 -6.76
C ARG A 135 13.54 7.38 -8.14
N GLY A 136 13.92 6.62 -9.15
CA GLY A 136 13.36 6.71 -10.51
C GLY A 136 11.85 6.44 -10.51
N VAL A 137 11.41 5.40 -9.81
CA VAL A 137 9.98 5.08 -9.63
C VAL A 137 9.24 6.22 -8.93
N LEU A 138 9.78 6.76 -7.82
CA LEU A 138 9.17 7.90 -7.13
C LEU A 138 9.09 9.16 -7.98
N LEU A 139 10.11 9.42 -8.81
CA LEU A 139 10.10 10.54 -9.74
C LEU A 139 8.98 10.38 -10.79
N ASN A 140 8.84 9.18 -11.37
CA ASN A 140 7.73 8.90 -12.28
C ASN A 140 6.38 9.10 -11.60
N ARG A 141 6.21 8.60 -10.37
CA ARG A 141 5.00 8.82 -9.58
C ARG A 141 4.69 10.30 -9.42
N GLY A 142 5.68 11.10 -9.03
CA GLY A 142 5.52 12.55 -8.90
C GLY A 142 5.07 13.19 -10.20
N MET A 143 5.70 12.85 -11.32
CA MET A 143 5.31 13.37 -12.64
C MET A 143 3.89 12.94 -13.04
N ASN A 144 3.50 11.71 -12.74
CA ASN A 144 2.16 11.19 -13.06
C ASN A 144 1.07 11.91 -12.26
N LEU A 145 1.30 12.15 -10.96
CA LEU A 145 0.36 12.88 -10.10
C LEU A 145 0.27 14.36 -10.49
N MET A 146 1.39 14.98 -10.86
CA MET A 146 1.39 16.35 -11.41
C MET A 146 0.60 16.44 -12.72
N GLN A 147 0.72 15.46 -13.62
CA GLN A 147 -0.10 15.41 -14.82
C GLN A 147 -1.60 15.20 -14.52
N ALA A 148 -1.93 14.46 -13.45
CA ALA A 148 -3.32 14.32 -13.03
C ALA A 148 -3.89 15.68 -12.59
N LEU A 149 -3.14 16.45 -11.79
CA LEU A 149 -3.51 17.82 -11.41
C LEU A 149 -3.64 18.74 -12.63
N ASP A 150 -2.68 18.70 -13.55
CA ASP A 150 -2.74 19.45 -14.82
C ASP A 150 -4.01 19.11 -15.61
N GLY A 151 -4.36 17.82 -15.70
CA GLY A 151 -5.60 17.36 -16.33
C GLY A 151 -6.86 17.96 -15.68
N ILE A 152 -6.91 18.02 -14.36
CA ILE A 152 -8.02 18.63 -13.60
C ILE A 152 -8.10 20.14 -13.86
N PHE A 153 -6.96 20.85 -13.77
CA PHE A 153 -6.91 22.30 -13.91
C PHE A 153 -7.10 22.79 -15.35
N SER A 154 -6.88 21.92 -16.34
CA SER A 154 -7.02 22.27 -17.76
C SER A 154 -8.47 22.43 -18.23
N LEU A 155 -9.45 21.98 -17.44
CA LEU A 155 -10.86 22.00 -17.79
C LEU A 155 -11.62 23.09 -17.02
N PRO A 156 -12.55 23.81 -17.68
CA PRO A 156 -13.55 24.62 -16.97
C PRO A 156 -14.40 23.75 -16.05
N GLU A 157 -14.85 24.30 -14.94
CA GLU A 157 -15.58 23.59 -13.88
C GLU A 157 -16.78 22.77 -14.40
N GLU A 158 -17.69 23.38 -15.17
CA GLU A 158 -18.85 22.66 -15.73
C GLU A 158 -18.45 21.44 -16.59
N LYS A 159 -17.37 21.59 -17.36
CA LYS A 159 -16.84 20.51 -18.21
C LYS A 159 -16.14 19.44 -17.37
N LEU A 160 -15.40 19.85 -16.34
CA LEU A 160 -14.77 18.94 -15.39
C LEU A 160 -15.83 18.05 -14.73
N ILE A 161 -16.87 18.64 -14.16
CA ILE A 161 -17.92 17.89 -13.44
C ILE A 161 -18.66 16.92 -14.37
N SER A 162 -19.03 17.36 -15.58
CA SER A 162 -19.70 16.48 -16.54
C SER A 162 -18.81 15.30 -16.99
N GLU A 163 -17.50 15.52 -17.21
CA GLU A 163 -16.57 14.44 -17.53
C GLU A 163 -16.33 13.50 -16.33
N VAL A 164 -16.26 14.03 -15.10
CA VAL A 164 -16.16 13.20 -13.87
C VAL A 164 -17.39 12.31 -13.72
N GLN A 165 -18.60 12.86 -13.87
CA GLN A 165 -19.85 12.08 -13.79
C GLN A 165 -19.89 10.99 -14.86
N LEU A 166 -19.49 11.30 -16.09
CA LEU A 166 -19.41 10.32 -17.17
C LEU A 166 -18.39 9.21 -16.86
N ALA A 167 -17.20 9.57 -16.36
CA ALA A 167 -16.17 8.61 -15.98
C ALA A 167 -16.61 7.75 -14.78
N CYS A 168 -17.28 8.33 -13.78
CA CYS A 168 -17.80 7.60 -12.62
C CYS A 168 -18.87 6.57 -13.05
N ALA A 169 -19.75 6.92 -13.98
CA ALA A 169 -20.75 6.00 -14.51
C ALA A 169 -20.13 4.74 -15.14
N GLN A 170 -18.98 4.85 -15.80
CA GLN A 170 -18.27 3.70 -16.41
C GLN A 170 -17.84 2.65 -15.37
N TYR A 171 -17.58 3.09 -14.13
CA TYR A 171 -17.15 2.24 -13.02
C TYR A 171 -18.30 1.91 -12.04
N GLY A 172 -19.55 2.23 -12.40
CA GLY A 172 -20.70 2.00 -11.53
C GLY A 172 -20.68 2.86 -10.26
N HIS A 173 -20.18 4.10 -10.37
CA HIS A 173 -20.09 5.07 -9.28
C HIS A 173 -21.08 6.23 -9.45
N HIS A 174 -22.34 5.96 -9.79
CA HIS A 174 -23.38 6.97 -9.59
C HIS A 174 -23.55 7.27 -8.08
N PRO A 175 -23.98 8.48 -7.69
CA PRO A 175 -24.11 8.86 -6.28
C PRO A 175 -24.86 7.82 -5.42
N SER A 176 -26.02 7.33 -5.89
CA SER A 176 -26.80 6.29 -5.20
C SER A 176 -26.14 4.90 -5.19
N GLN A 177 -25.21 4.63 -6.09
CA GLN A 177 -24.36 3.43 -6.06
C GLN A 177 -23.25 3.60 -5.02
N ILE A 178 -22.59 4.77 -4.98
CA ILE A 178 -21.54 5.06 -4.00
C ILE A 178 -22.09 4.97 -2.58
N GLU A 179 -23.25 5.56 -2.29
CA GLU A 179 -23.88 5.44 -0.98
C GLU A 179 -24.14 3.99 -0.56
N ARG A 180 -24.50 3.13 -1.52
CA ARG A 180 -24.67 1.69 -1.27
C ARG A 180 -23.34 0.99 -1.04
N GLN A 181 -22.32 1.29 -1.84
CA GLN A 181 -20.96 0.76 -1.70
C GLN A 181 -20.34 1.13 -0.33
N LEU A 182 -20.55 2.37 0.11
CA LEU A 182 -20.13 2.85 1.43
C LEU A 182 -20.85 2.14 2.58
N LYS A 183 -22.13 1.77 2.41
CA LYS A 183 -22.85 0.94 3.39
C LYS A 183 -22.39 -0.52 3.35
N GLU A 184 -22.08 -1.04 2.16
CA GLU A 184 -21.66 -2.41 1.95
C GLU A 184 -20.32 -2.72 2.64
N ILE A 185 -19.35 -1.79 2.58
CA ILE A 185 -18.04 -1.98 3.21
C ILE A 185 -18.08 -2.02 4.75
N ASP A 186 -19.18 -1.54 5.34
CA ASP A 186 -19.44 -1.61 6.79
C ASP A 186 -20.14 -2.93 7.19
N SER A 187 -20.51 -3.77 6.23
CA SER A 187 -21.12 -5.07 6.48
C SER A 187 -20.12 -6.12 7.00
N GLN A 188 -20.65 -7.24 7.52
CA GLN A 188 -19.84 -8.39 7.94
C GLN A 188 -19.01 -8.99 6.80
N LEU A 189 -19.43 -8.84 5.54
CA LEU A 189 -18.71 -9.33 4.37
C LEU A 189 -17.33 -8.69 4.22
N TYR A 190 -17.16 -7.45 4.67
CA TYR A 190 -15.89 -6.71 4.63
C TYR A 190 -15.26 -6.56 6.04
N ALA A 191 -15.82 -7.25 7.03
CA ALA A 191 -15.22 -7.38 8.36
C ALA A 191 -13.92 -8.19 8.31
N TYR A 192 -12.96 -7.85 9.17
CA TYR A 192 -11.76 -8.67 9.33
C TYR A 192 -12.14 -10.02 9.94
N LEU A 193 -11.71 -11.11 9.30
CA LEU A 193 -11.93 -12.47 9.75
C LEU A 193 -10.64 -13.29 9.58
N PRO A 194 -9.94 -13.66 10.67
CA PRO A 194 -8.79 -14.55 10.58
C PRO A 194 -9.17 -15.88 9.92
N SER A 195 -8.63 -16.16 8.73
CA SER A 195 -8.89 -17.39 8.00
C SER A 195 -7.67 -17.79 7.17
N ARG A 196 -7.21 -19.04 7.36
CA ARG A 196 -6.08 -19.59 6.61
C ARG A 196 -6.36 -19.64 5.11
N ILE A 197 -7.61 -19.96 4.72
CA ILE A 197 -7.99 -20.09 3.31
C ILE A 197 -7.99 -18.72 2.63
N LEU A 198 -8.51 -17.68 3.29
CA LEU A 198 -8.49 -16.31 2.77
C LEU A 198 -7.05 -15.79 2.61
N ALA A 199 -6.19 -16.04 3.61
CA ALA A 199 -4.79 -15.68 3.56
C ALA A 199 -4.02 -16.40 2.44
N GLN A 200 -4.26 -17.71 2.27
CA GLN A 200 -3.68 -18.48 1.16
C GLN A 200 -4.13 -17.92 -0.19
N ARG A 201 -5.41 -17.60 -0.35
CA ARG A 201 -5.93 -17.01 -1.58
C ARG A 201 -5.27 -15.66 -1.88
N ASN A 202 -5.07 -14.83 -0.88
CA ASN A 202 -4.33 -13.58 -1.03
C ASN A 202 -2.90 -13.82 -1.53
N ILE A 203 -2.18 -14.78 -0.93
CA ILE A 203 -0.81 -15.12 -1.35
C ILE A 203 -0.78 -15.55 -2.83
N GLU A 204 -1.69 -16.42 -3.25
CA GLU A 204 -1.79 -16.91 -4.63
C GLU A 204 -2.01 -15.76 -5.62
N VAL A 205 -2.97 -14.89 -5.33
CA VAL A 205 -3.30 -13.73 -6.16
C VAL A 205 -2.13 -12.77 -6.22
N MET A 206 -1.53 -12.40 -5.08
CA MET A 206 -0.43 -11.45 -5.04
C MET A 206 0.83 -12.01 -5.76
N ASN A 207 1.11 -13.31 -5.61
CA ASN A 207 2.18 -13.98 -6.36
C ASN A 207 1.93 -13.94 -7.87
N LYS A 208 0.69 -14.17 -8.32
CA LYS A 208 0.29 -14.02 -9.73
C LYS A 208 0.54 -12.59 -10.24
N MET A 209 0.30 -11.59 -9.40
CA MET A 209 0.57 -10.18 -9.70
C MET A 209 2.05 -9.79 -9.62
N GLY A 210 2.97 -10.75 -9.44
CA GLY A 210 4.41 -10.51 -9.35
C GLY A 210 4.86 -9.95 -8.00
N VAL A 211 3.96 -9.79 -7.04
CA VAL A 211 4.28 -9.48 -5.64
C VAL A 211 4.67 -10.78 -4.98
N ARG A 212 5.96 -11.11 -4.97
CA ARG A 212 6.48 -12.32 -4.34
C ARG A 212 6.33 -12.20 -2.82
N VAL A 213 5.22 -12.72 -2.29
CA VAL A 213 4.98 -12.78 -0.83
C VAL A 213 5.77 -13.93 -0.19
N MET A 214 6.22 -14.91 -0.99
CA MET A 214 6.75 -16.19 -0.49
C MET A 214 8.05 -16.67 -1.19
N SER A 215 8.78 -15.83 -1.94
CA SER A 215 9.93 -16.33 -2.72
C SER A 215 11.07 -15.35 -2.93
N LYS A 216 11.77 -15.03 -1.84
CA LYS A 216 13.19 -14.70 -1.91
C LYS A 216 14.00 -15.73 -1.10
N PRO A 217 15.10 -16.27 -1.65
CA PRO A 217 16.09 -17.02 -0.86
C PRO A 217 16.64 -16.19 0.32
N SER A 218 16.69 -14.86 0.18
CA SER A 218 17.14 -13.93 1.22
C SER A 218 16.17 -13.76 2.40
N ASP A 219 15.03 -14.45 2.40
CA ASP A 219 14.07 -14.50 3.51
C ASP A 219 14.16 -15.81 4.30
N GLN A 220 15.26 -16.56 4.17
CA GLN A 220 15.56 -17.59 5.16
C GLN A 220 15.95 -16.93 6.49
N PRO A 221 15.55 -17.50 7.64
CA PRO A 221 16.07 -17.08 8.94
C PRO A 221 17.60 -17.16 8.91
N GLY A 222 18.28 -16.02 8.93
CA GLY A 222 19.75 -15.92 8.82
C GLY A 222 20.25 -14.94 7.75
N GLU A 223 19.46 -14.61 6.72
CA GLU A 223 19.87 -13.69 5.64
C GLU A 223 19.10 -12.36 5.63
N ARG A 224 18.47 -11.99 6.75
CA ARG A 224 17.89 -10.66 6.91
C ARG A 224 18.97 -9.67 7.30
N SER A 225 19.10 -8.62 6.50
CA SER A 225 19.86 -7.41 6.84
C SER A 225 19.42 -6.90 8.22
N TRP A 226 20.32 -7.14 9.18
CA TRP A 226 20.35 -6.70 10.59
C TRP A 226 19.13 -7.02 11.48
N ARG A 227 19.43 -7.65 12.63
CA ARG A 227 18.63 -7.83 13.87
C ARG A 227 17.79 -9.11 14.04
N VAL A 228 18.31 -10.27 13.67
CA VAL A 228 17.80 -11.53 14.26
C VAL A 228 18.96 -12.20 14.99
N LEU A 229 18.82 -12.35 16.31
CA LEU A 229 19.75 -13.13 17.13
C LEU A 229 19.80 -14.57 16.60
N GLU A 230 20.97 -15.22 16.68
CA GLU A 230 21.12 -16.60 16.23
C GLU A 230 20.12 -17.53 16.96
N PRO A 231 19.43 -18.44 16.25
CA PRO A 231 18.47 -19.34 16.88
C PRO A 231 19.15 -20.29 17.87
N THR A 232 18.68 -20.32 19.12
CA THR A 232 19.10 -21.34 20.09
C THR A 232 18.44 -22.70 19.82
N VAL A 233 19.22 -23.78 19.91
CA VAL A 233 18.76 -25.16 19.72
C VAL A 233 18.62 -25.85 21.09
N PRO A 234 17.47 -26.50 21.39
CA PRO A 234 16.32 -26.73 20.52
C PRO A 234 15.40 -25.49 20.39
N PRO A 235 14.72 -25.32 19.24
CA PRO A 235 13.86 -24.17 19.01
C PRO A 235 12.66 -24.18 19.97
N GLY A 236 12.49 -23.10 20.72
CA GLY A 236 11.29 -22.85 21.54
C GLY A 236 10.02 -22.61 20.69
N PRO A 237 8.83 -22.56 21.31
CA PRO A 237 7.57 -22.32 20.62
C PRO A 237 7.57 -21.01 19.83
N PHE A 238 7.09 -21.05 18.58
CA PHE A 238 7.14 -19.94 17.62
C PHE A 238 6.43 -18.63 18.04
N ALA A 239 5.69 -18.63 19.16
CA ALA A 239 4.82 -17.54 19.57
C ALA A 239 5.43 -16.57 20.60
N GLU A 240 6.65 -16.81 21.11
CA GLU A 240 7.22 -16.02 22.22
C GLU A 240 8.55 -15.34 21.91
N TYR A 241 8.86 -15.02 20.64
CA TYR A 241 10.01 -14.18 20.35
C TYR A 241 9.64 -12.70 20.45
N VAL A 242 9.77 -12.15 21.66
CA VAL A 242 9.85 -10.72 21.88
C VAL A 242 11.16 -10.23 21.26
N VAL A 243 11.09 -9.42 20.20
CA VAL A 243 12.26 -8.77 19.63
C VAL A 243 12.70 -7.69 20.62
N GLU A 244 13.80 -7.90 21.34
CA GLU A 244 14.38 -6.86 22.19
C GLU A 244 14.78 -5.64 21.34
N GLY A 245 14.29 -4.47 21.72
CA GLY A 245 14.42 -3.24 20.93
C GLY A 245 13.37 -3.06 19.82
N TYR A 246 12.31 -3.87 19.81
CA TYR A 246 11.11 -3.58 19.04
C TYR A 246 10.47 -2.29 19.55
N VAL A 247 10.58 -1.23 18.74
CA VAL A 247 9.81 0.00 18.93
C VAL A 247 8.59 -0.12 18.03
N GLU A 248 7.41 -0.05 18.63
CA GLU A 248 6.16 -0.03 17.90
C GLU A 248 6.13 1.19 16.97
N LEU A 249 6.23 0.96 15.66
CA LEU A 249 6.23 2.01 14.62
C LEU A 249 4.85 2.67 14.42
N THR A 250 3.96 2.56 15.41
CA THR A 250 2.58 3.08 15.39
C THR A 250 2.46 4.48 16.01
N SER A 251 3.52 5.02 16.61
CA SER A 251 3.49 6.36 17.22
C SER A 251 3.90 7.47 16.23
N PRO A 252 3.14 8.59 16.11
CA PRO A 252 3.39 9.70 15.18
C PRO A 252 4.73 10.44 15.35
N ASN A 253 5.50 10.14 16.39
CA ASN A 253 6.73 10.87 16.73
C ASN A 253 8.00 10.37 16.02
N HIS A 254 7.90 9.41 15.08
CA HIS A 254 9.09 8.71 14.54
C HIS A 254 9.63 9.23 13.19
N ASN A 255 9.21 10.41 12.72
CA ASN A 255 9.81 11.00 11.52
C ASN A 255 11.15 11.74 11.77
N ASN A 256 11.70 11.69 12.99
CA ASN A 256 12.98 12.34 13.29
C ASN A 256 13.98 11.39 13.97
N ILE A 257 14.76 10.70 13.16
CA ILE A 257 15.88 9.80 13.57
C ILE A 257 17.00 10.52 14.34
N THR A 258 17.01 11.85 14.39
CA THR A 258 18.02 12.62 15.15
C THR A 258 17.79 12.64 16.67
N GLY A 259 16.60 12.24 17.14
CA GLY A 259 16.29 12.18 18.58
C GLY A 259 16.51 10.82 19.24
N LEU A 260 16.83 9.78 18.47
CA LEU A 260 17.00 8.42 18.99
C LEU A 260 18.45 8.26 19.46
N ARG A 261 18.67 8.29 20.78
CA ARG A 261 19.90 7.74 21.37
C ARG A 261 19.89 6.23 21.16
N PHE A 262 20.50 5.77 20.08
CA PHE A 262 21.04 4.42 20.05
C PHE A 262 22.03 4.34 21.21
N VAL A 263 21.74 3.51 22.21
CA VAL A 263 22.69 3.26 23.27
C VAL A 263 23.76 2.37 22.64
N ASP A 264 24.78 3.00 22.06
CA ASP A 264 25.99 2.32 21.64
C ASP A 264 26.67 1.81 22.92
N PHE A 265 26.50 0.53 23.22
CA PHE A 265 27.43 -0.12 24.13
C PHE A 265 28.74 -0.26 23.37
N PRO A 266 29.86 0.25 23.91
CA PRO A 266 31.16 0.04 23.29
C PRO A 266 31.40 -1.47 23.23
N GLU A 267 31.67 -1.98 22.03
CA GLU A 267 32.18 -3.32 21.82
C GLU A 267 33.42 -3.47 22.70
N ARG A 268 33.30 -4.22 23.80
CA ARG A 268 34.49 -4.75 24.46
C ARG A 268 35.15 -5.68 23.46
N SER A 269 36.17 -5.14 22.79
CA SER A 269 37.27 -5.92 22.28
C SER A 269 37.92 -6.55 23.50
N ASP A 270 37.58 -7.81 23.80
CA ASP A 270 38.42 -8.66 24.62
C ASP A 270 39.69 -9.00 23.81
N THR A 271 40.57 -8.01 23.69
CA THR A 271 42.00 -8.23 23.50
C THR A 271 42.62 -8.35 24.88
N GLY A 272 42.66 -9.58 25.41
CA GLY A 272 43.14 -9.83 26.78
C GLY A 272 43.43 -11.28 27.14
N THR A 273 44.28 -11.96 26.36
CA THR A 273 45.31 -12.95 26.78
C THR A 273 45.13 -13.75 28.09
N MET A 274 44.98 -15.08 27.97
CA MET A 274 45.95 -16.13 28.41
C MET A 274 45.48 -17.51 27.94
#